data_AF-A0A9Q3JXU6-F1
#
_entry.id   AF-A0A9Q3JXU6-F1
#
_cell.length_a   1.000
_cell.length_b   1.000
_cell.length_c   1.000
_cell.angle_alpha   90.00
_cell.angle_beta   90.00
_cell.angle_gamma   90.00
#
_symmetry.space_group_name_H-M   'P 1'
#
loop_
_entity.id
_entity.type
_entity.pdbx_description
1 polymer ?
#
loop_
_entity_poly.entity_id
_entity_poly.type
_entity_poly.pdbx_seq_one_letter_code
_entity_poly.pdbx_strand_id
1 'polypeptide(L)'
;MTHNQIEIGCDRSGTPNPNKSPSKTVTSRKLDCPCRLYARKYAKSTTWTLKVKDTEHSYDATENIMAHPASRKFNEQETSQIAQMSESMIMPRQILAKLCSQRESDRPVILQEIYNQVKKIKKDKPQGRRPIDAHIDTLKEENFV
;
A
#
# COMPACT_ATOMS: atom_id res chain seq x y z
N MET A 1 0.80 -3.21 25.01
CA MET A 1 -0.63 -2.83 24.99
C MET A 1 -1.35 -3.72 23.99
N THR A 2 -2.21 -4.64 24.44
CA THR A 2 -3.00 -5.49 23.54
C THR A 2 -4.13 -4.65 22.96
N HIS A 3 -4.03 -4.30 21.67
CA HIS A 3 -5.12 -3.65 20.95
C HIS A 3 -6.27 -4.66 20.78
N ASN A 4 -7.12 -4.78 21.80
CA ASN A 4 -8.30 -5.65 21.80
C ASN A 4 -9.44 -5.06 20.95
N GLN A 5 -9.22 -3.96 20.25
CA GLN A 5 -10.21 -3.29 19.40
C GLN A 5 -9.53 -2.73 18.14
N ILE A 6 -10.18 -2.93 16.99
CA ILE A 6 -9.78 -2.43 15.68
C ILE A 6 -11.00 -1.73 15.06
N GLU A 7 -10.80 -0.56 14.48
CA GLU A 7 -11.80 0.13 13.65
C GLU A 7 -11.44 -0.10 12.18
N ILE A 8 -12.42 -0.55 11.39
CA ILE A 8 -12.30 -0.80 9.95
C ILE A 8 -13.29 0.15 9.26
N GLY A 9 -12.76 1.07 8.45
CA GLY A 9 -13.57 2.02 7.69
C GLY A 9 -13.49 1.82 6.19
N CYS A 10 -14.44 2.43 5.49
CA CYS A 10 -14.43 2.62 4.04
C CYS A 10 -13.09 3.21 3.52
N ASP A 11 -12.65 2.84 2.29
CA ASP A 11 -11.42 3.38 1.68
C ASP A 11 -11.49 4.88 1.37
N ARG A 12 -12.70 5.44 1.30
CA ARG A 12 -13.00 6.87 1.14
C ARG A 12 -13.34 7.57 2.46
N SER A 13 -13.11 6.93 3.60
CA SER A 13 -13.35 7.54 4.91
C SER A 13 -12.37 8.68 5.23
N GLY A 14 -12.84 9.61 6.07
CA GLY A 14 -12.12 10.79 6.54
C GLY A 14 -12.15 11.95 5.55
N THR A 15 -11.50 13.05 5.92
CA THR A 15 -11.53 14.30 5.14
C THR A 15 -10.26 14.49 4.30
N PRO A 16 -10.36 15.11 3.11
CA PRO A 16 -9.20 15.63 2.40
C PRO A 16 -8.38 16.57 3.30
N ASN A 17 -7.04 16.50 3.22
CA ASN A 17 -6.19 17.43 3.95
C ASN A 17 -6.19 18.79 3.23
N PRO A 18 -6.74 19.87 3.82
CA PRO A 18 -6.82 21.18 3.18
C PRO A 18 -5.43 21.84 3.01
N ASN A 19 -4.44 21.44 3.80
CA ASN A 19 -3.09 22.03 3.81
C ASN A 19 -2.10 21.31 2.87
N LYS A 20 -2.57 20.43 1.97
CA LYS A 20 -1.69 19.80 0.97
C LYS A 20 -1.26 20.86 -0.05
N SER A 21 0.06 21.00 -0.22
CA SER A 21 0.67 21.91 -1.19
C SER A 21 0.04 21.77 -2.59
N PRO A 22 -0.36 22.87 -3.25
CA PRO A 22 -1.00 22.84 -4.57
C PRO A 22 -0.11 22.25 -5.68
N SER A 23 1.21 22.11 -5.44
CA SER A 23 2.16 21.51 -6.39
C SER A 23 2.02 19.99 -6.59
N LYS A 24 1.16 19.32 -5.80
CA LYS A 24 0.85 17.90 -5.97
C LYS A 24 -0.62 17.79 -6.38
N THR A 25 -0.89 17.63 -7.68
CA THR A 25 -2.19 17.26 -8.25
C THR A 25 -2.55 15.82 -7.84
N VAL A 26 -2.70 15.58 -6.55
CA VAL A 26 -3.20 14.32 -6.00
C VAL A 26 -4.56 14.62 -5.43
N THR A 27 -5.58 14.41 -6.24
CA THR A 27 -6.98 14.45 -5.81
C THR A 27 -7.16 13.47 -4.67
N SER A 28 -7.62 13.97 -3.52
CA SER A 28 -7.95 13.12 -2.38
C SER A 28 -9.17 12.28 -2.73
N ARG A 29 -9.09 10.96 -2.57
CA ARG A 29 -10.23 10.04 -2.73
C ARG A 29 -11.19 10.03 -1.54
N LYS A 30 -10.84 10.76 -0.48
CA LYS A 30 -11.60 10.83 0.76
C LYS A 30 -12.84 11.70 0.58
N LEU A 31 -14.00 11.17 0.95
CA LEU A 31 -15.33 11.80 0.82
C LEU A 31 -16.03 11.95 2.17
N ASP A 32 -15.30 11.79 3.28
CA ASP A 32 -15.86 11.73 4.62
C ASP A 32 -16.94 10.66 4.80
N CYS A 33 -16.78 9.53 4.11
CA CYS A 33 -17.73 8.42 4.18
C CYS A 33 -17.90 7.92 5.63
N PRO A 34 -19.14 7.81 6.14
CA PRO A 34 -19.41 7.46 7.54
C PRO A 34 -19.32 5.95 7.82
N CYS A 35 -19.41 5.09 6.79
CA CYS A 35 -19.34 3.64 6.91
C CYS A 35 -18.11 3.14 7.70
N ARG A 36 -18.37 2.53 8.87
CA ARG A 36 -17.36 2.03 9.81
C ARG A 36 -17.84 0.83 10.62
N LEU A 37 -16.89 -0.06 10.89
CA LEU A 37 -17.05 -1.31 11.62
C LEU A 37 -16.03 -1.36 12.76
N TYR A 38 -16.41 -2.00 13.86
CA TYR A 38 -15.51 -2.27 14.99
C TYR A 38 -15.34 -3.76 15.19
N ALA A 39 -14.11 -4.23 15.17
CA ALA A 39 -13.77 -5.59 15.59
C ALA A 39 -13.21 -5.53 17.01
N ARG A 40 -13.80 -6.28 17.94
CA ARG A 40 -13.31 -6.41 19.32
C ARG A 40 -12.91 -7.86 19.58
N LYS A 41 -11.71 -8.06 20.15
CA LYS A 41 -11.23 -9.35 20.62
C LYS A 41 -11.52 -9.49 22.12
N TYR A 42 -12.03 -10.64 22.55
CA TYR A 42 -12.16 -10.91 23.97
C TYR A 42 -10.80 -11.23 24.57
N ALA A 43 -10.48 -10.64 25.73
CA ALA A 43 -9.15 -10.75 26.34
C ALA A 43 -8.71 -12.20 26.65
N LYS A 44 -9.68 -13.10 26.87
CA LYS A 44 -9.45 -14.50 27.23
C LYS A 44 -9.76 -15.50 26.10
N SER A 45 -10.18 -15.03 24.92
CA SER A 45 -10.51 -15.92 23.80
C SER A 45 -9.82 -15.49 22.51
N THR A 46 -9.75 -16.42 21.56
CA THR A 46 -9.30 -16.17 20.19
C THR A 46 -10.41 -15.58 19.30
N THR A 47 -11.61 -15.40 19.85
CA THR A 47 -12.81 -14.96 19.12
C THR A 47 -12.84 -13.44 18.96
N TRP A 48 -13.19 -13.01 17.76
CA TRP A 48 -13.46 -11.62 17.42
C TRP A 48 -14.97 -11.40 17.24
N THR A 49 -15.49 -10.28 17.73
CA THR A 49 -16.85 -9.82 17.44
C THR A 49 -16.79 -8.56 16.60
N LEU A 50 -17.48 -8.58 15.46
CA LEU A 50 -17.67 -7.42 14.61
C LEU A 50 -18.96 -6.70 15.01
N LYS A 51 -18.88 -5.40 15.28
CA LYS A 51 -20.03 -4.51 15.48
C LYS A 51 -20.05 -3.48 14.38
N VAL A 52 -21.17 -3.40 13.68
CA VAL A 52 -21.42 -2.38 12.68
C VAL A 52 -21.80 -1.08 13.39
N LYS A 53 -21.09 0.02 13.13
CA LYS A 53 -21.48 1.34 13.65
C LYS A 53 -22.34 2.07 12.65
N ASP A 54 -21.90 2.11 11.40
CA ASP A 54 -22.60 2.76 10.31
C ASP A 54 -22.37 1.94 9.03
N THR A 55 -23.46 1.71 8.29
CA THR A 55 -23.47 0.98 7.02
C THR A 55 -23.61 1.90 5.81
N GLU A 56 -23.93 3.18 6.01
CA GLU A 56 -24.24 4.08 4.91
C GLU A 56 -22.96 4.57 4.21
N HIS A 57 -23.01 4.54 2.88
CA HIS A 57 -21.98 5.12 2.04
C HIS A 57 -22.52 6.40 1.41
N SER A 58 -21.70 7.46 1.42
CA SER A 58 -22.01 8.72 0.72
C SER A 58 -21.88 8.62 -0.81
N TYR A 59 -21.75 7.42 -1.35
CA TYR A 59 -21.51 7.15 -2.77
C TYR A 59 -21.97 5.73 -3.11
N ASP A 60 -22.28 5.50 -4.38
CA ASP A 60 -22.81 4.22 -4.86
C ASP A 60 -21.78 3.10 -4.83
N ALA A 61 -22.26 1.86 -4.69
CA ALA A 61 -21.43 0.67 -4.80
C ALA A 61 -20.70 0.68 -6.15
N THR A 62 -19.40 0.41 -6.12
CA THR A 62 -18.60 0.34 -7.33
C THR A 62 -18.54 -1.11 -7.82
N GLU A 63 -18.97 -1.35 -9.05
CA GLU A 63 -18.90 -2.68 -9.69
C GLU A 63 -17.45 -3.13 -9.93
N ASN A 64 -16.56 -2.16 -10.18
CA ASN A 64 -15.16 -2.43 -10.42
C ASN A 64 -14.38 -2.58 -9.11
N ILE A 65 -14.03 -3.83 -8.77
CA ILE A 65 -13.18 -4.16 -7.62
C ILE A 65 -11.83 -3.41 -7.67
N MET A 66 -11.29 -3.08 -8.86
CA MET A 66 -10.07 -2.28 -9.03
C MET A 66 -10.19 -0.87 -8.48
N ALA A 67 -11.41 -0.34 -8.41
CA ALA A 67 -11.62 1.00 -7.90
C ALA A 67 -11.12 1.09 -6.45
N HIS A 68 -11.20 0.02 -5.66
CA HIS A 68 -10.80 0.01 -4.25
C HIS A 68 -9.31 -0.29 -4.08
N PRO A 69 -8.49 0.64 -3.52
CA PRO A 69 -7.07 0.39 -3.28
C PRO A 69 -6.81 -0.82 -2.36
N ALA A 70 -7.75 -1.14 -1.48
CA ALA A 70 -7.66 -2.29 -0.59
C ALA A 70 -7.58 -3.63 -1.35
N SER A 71 -8.28 -3.77 -2.49
CA SER A 71 -8.25 -4.98 -3.31
C SER A 71 -6.94 -5.14 -4.09
N ARG A 72 -6.24 -4.02 -4.31
CA ARG A 72 -4.98 -3.95 -5.08
C ARG A 72 -3.72 -4.05 -4.22
N LYS A 73 -3.85 -4.34 -2.92
CA LYS A 73 -2.70 -4.49 -2.02
C LYS A 73 -1.88 -5.73 -2.38
N PHE A 74 -0.56 -5.59 -2.31
CA PHE A 74 0.38 -6.71 -2.39
C PHE A 74 0.41 -7.45 -1.05
N ASN A 75 0.48 -8.78 -1.10
CA ASN A 75 0.80 -9.58 0.07
C ASN A 75 2.31 -9.50 0.40
N GLU A 76 2.73 -10.14 1.48
CA GLU A 76 4.14 -10.10 1.93
C GLU A 76 5.09 -10.77 0.93
N GLN A 77 4.69 -11.90 0.35
CA GLN A 77 5.48 -12.63 -0.64
C GLN A 77 5.71 -11.79 -1.91
N GLU A 78 4.67 -11.18 -2.43
CA GLU A 78 4.72 -10.28 -3.59
C GLU A 78 5.54 -9.04 -3.29
N THR A 79 5.40 -8.49 -2.08
CA THR A 79 6.21 -7.35 -1.65
C THR A 79 7.70 -7.70 -1.63
N SER A 80 8.06 -8.87 -1.10
CA SER A 80 9.43 -9.37 -1.11
C SER A 80 9.96 -9.57 -2.53
N GLN A 81 9.15 -10.14 -3.41
CA GLN A 81 9.50 -10.32 -4.81
C GLN A 81 9.69 -8.99 -5.56
N ILE A 82 8.82 -8.00 -5.33
CA ILE A 82 8.97 -6.64 -5.90
C ILE A 82 10.28 -6.02 -5.41
N ALA A 83 10.64 -6.19 -4.14
CA ALA A 83 11.89 -5.68 -3.59
C ALA A 83 13.11 -6.30 -4.29
N GLN A 84 13.16 -7.64 -4.38
CA GLN A 84 14.25 -8.36 -5.04
C GLN A 84 14.40 -7.92 -6.51
N MET A 85 13.30 -7.88 -7.27
CA MET A 85 13.33 -7.47 -8.67
C MET A 85 13.74 -6.01 -8.85
N SER A 86 13.28 -5.13 -7.95
CA SER A 86 13.67 -3.71 -7.98
C SER A 86 15.15 -3.51 -7.64
N GLU A 87 15.75 -4.36 -6.82
CA GLU A 87 17.18 -4.33 -6.50
C GLU A 87 18.02 -4.80 -7.69
N SER A 88 17.56 -5.82 -8.42
CA SER A 88 18.16 -6.26 -9.68
C SER A 88 17.89 -5.34 -10.88
N MET A 89 17.47 -4.09 -10.63
CA MET A 89 17.17 -3.07 -11.65
C MET A 89 16.13 -3.49 -12.71
N ILE A 90 15.26 -4.46 -12.39
CA ILE A 90 14.21 -4.90 -13.31
C ILE A 90 13.14 -3.82 -13.44
N MET A 91 12.72 -3.55 -14.66
CA MET A 91 11.75 -2.49 -14.94
C MET A 91 10.37 -2.80 -14.32
N PRO A 92 9.65 -1.81 -13.75
CA PRO A 92 8.33 -2.01 -13.14
C PRO A 92 7.31 -2.72 -14.04
N ARG A 93 7.38 -2.52 -15.35
CA ARG A 93 6.52 -3.20 -16.33
C ARG A 93 6.78 -4.70 -16.41
N GLN A 94 8.03 -5.13 -16.28
CA GLN A 94 8.40 -6.55 -16.25
C GLN A 94 8.05 -7.18 -14.90
N ILE A 95 8.20 -6.43 -13.81
CA ILE A 95 7.69 -6.85 -12.48
C ILE A 95 6.19 -7.12 -12.56
N LEU A 96 5.42 -6.24 -13.20
CA LEU A 96 3.98 -6.44 -13.40
C LEU A 96 3.68 -7.74 -14.13
N ALA A 97 4.31 -7.95 -15.28
CA ALA A 97 4.09 -9.13 -16.10
C ALA A 97 4.36 -10.42 -15.32
N LYS A 98 5.46 -10.46 -14.55
CA LYS A 98 5.82 -11.62 -13.73
C LYS A 98 4.83 -11.86 -12.59
N LEU A 99 4.38 -10.81 -11.90
CA LEU A 99 3.36 -10.95 -10.86
C LEU A 99 2.03 -11.43 -11.42
N CYS A 100 1.61 -10.89 -12.57
CA CYS A 100 0.38 -11.33 -13.23
C CYS A 100 0.47 -12.78 -13.70
N SER A 101 1.63 -13.26 -14.17
CA SER A 101 1.77 -14.65 -14.62
C SER A 101 1.80 -15.67 -13.47
N GLN A 102 2.11 -15.24 -12.24
CA GLN A 102 2.20 -16.12 -11.07
C GLN A 102 0.95 -16.13 -10.21
N ARG A 103 0.07 -15.13 -10.38
CA ARG A 103 -1.17 -15.04 -9.61
C ARG A 103 -2.20 -16.03 -10.15
N GLU A 104 -2.63 -16.93 -9.27
CA GLU A 104 -3.74 -17.86 -9.52
C GLU A 104 -5.11 -17.17 -9.38
N SER A 105 -5.13 -15.99 -8.76
CA SER A 105 -6.32 -15.18 -8.52
C SER A 105 -6.39 -13.99 -9.49
N ASP A 106 -7.58 -13.71 -10.00
CA ASP A 106 -7.93 -12.53 -10.82
C ASP A 106 -7.85 -11.20 -10.05
N ARG A 107 -6.94 -11.08 -9.08
CA ARG A 107 -6.69 -9.84 -8.35
C ARG A 107 -5.91 -8.89 -9.26
N PRO A 108 -6.55 -7.81 -9.70
CA PRO A 108 -5.98 -6.93 -10.71
C PRO A 108 -4.89 -6.04 -10.10
N VAL A 109 -3.71 -6.00 -10.74
CA VAL A 109 -2.59 -5.12 -10.37
C VAL A 109 -2.40 -4.08 -11.47
N ILE A 110 -2.21 -2.81 -11.08
CA ILE A 110 -1.93 -1.72 -12.00
C ILE A 110 -0.46 -1.33 -11.86
N LEU A 111 0.19 -0.98 -12.97
CA LEU A 111 1.58 -0.54 -13.02
C LEU A 111 1.89 0.56 -11.98
N GLN A 112 0.96 1.49 -11.75
CA GLN A 112 1.12 2.54 -10.75
C GLN A 112 1.31 2.00 -9.33
N GLU A 113 0.68 0.88 -8.97
CA GLU A 113 0.87 0.28 -7.65
C GLU A 113 2.27 -0.30 -7.48
N ILE A 114 2.87 -0.83 -8.55
CA ILE A 114 4.27 -1.27 -8.51
C ILE A 114 5.19 -0.08 -8.30
N TYR A 115 4.97 1.04 -9.01
CA TYR A 115 5.74 2.25 -8.76
C TYR A 115 5.60 2.74 -7.32
N ASN A 116 4.38 2.76 -6.78
CA ASN A 116 4.12 3.14 -5.39
C ASN A 116 4.84 2.21 -4.42
N GLN A 117 4.79 0.90 -4.66
CA GLN A 117 5.39 -0.10 -3.80
C GLN A 117 6.92 -0.05 -3.85
N VAL A 118 7.52 0.06 -5.03
CA VAL A 118 8.98 0.27 -5.19
C VAL A 118 9.41 1.54 -4.47
N LYS A 119 8.66 2.63 -4.61
CA LYS A 119 8.94 3.88 -3.89
C LYS A 119 8.85 3.71 -2.38
N LYS A 120 7.86 2.95 -1.89
CA LYS A 120 7.69 2.63 -0.48
C LYS A 120 8.87 1.80 0.05
N ILE A 121 9.24 0.73 -0.65
CA ILE A 121 10.40 -0.12 -0.31
C ILE A 121 11.68 0.72 -0.24
N LYS A 122 11.91 1.60 -1.22
CA LYS A 122 13.07 2.51 -1.21
C LYS A 122 13.06 3.49 -0.04
N LYS A 123 11.88 3.95 0.40
CA LYS A 123 11.73 4.85 1.55
C LYS A 123 11.93 4.12 2.88
N ASP A 124 11.42 2.90 2.99
CA ASP A 124 11.42 2.11 4.22
C ASP A 124 12.77 1.41 4.46
N LYS A 125 13.67 1.38 3.45
CA LYS A 125 15.06 0.96 3.64
C LYS A 125 15.72 1.86 4.70
N PRO A 126 16.22 1.30 5.82
CA PRO A 126 16.70 2.06 6.97
C PRO A 126 18.08 2.71 6.78
N GLN A 127 18.45 3.10 5.55
CA GLN A 127 19.83 3.51 5.31
C GLN A 127 20.11 4.99 5.39
N GLY A 128 19.13 5.92 5.39
CA GLY A 128 19.44 7.36 5.43
C GLY A 128 20.40 7.86 4.34
N ARG A 129 20.75 6.98 3.39
CA ARG A 129 21.75 7.15 2.33
C ARG A 129 20.99 7.29 1.04
N ARG A 130 21.28 8.36 0.32
CA ARG A 130 20.72 8.59 -1.00
C ARG A 130 21.29 7.52 -1.95
N PRO A 131 20.58 7.14 -3.02
CA PRO A 131 21.11 6.20 -4.02
C PRO A 131 22.49 6.61 -4.57
N ILE A 132 22.79 7.91 -4.59
CA ILE A 132 24.10 8.43 -4.97
C ILE A 132 25.20 8.09 -3.94
N ASP A 133 24.88 8.03 -2.65
CA ASP A 133 25.86 7.73 -1.60
C ASP A 133 26.28 6.25 -1.67
N ALA A 134 25.31 5.36 -1.90
CA ALA A 134 25.61 3.94 -2.15
C ALA A 134 26.43 3.75 -3.43
N HIS A 135 26.17 4.54 -4.47
CA HIS A 135 26.96 4.50 -5.70
C HIS A 135 28.38 5.04 -5.50
N ILE A 136 28.54 6.12 -4.74
CA ILE A 136 29.86 6.67 -4.36
C ILE A 136 30.67 5.67 -3.54
N ASP A 137 30.03 4.93 -2.61
CA ASP A 137 30.70 3.89 -1.83
C ASP A 137 31.22 2.77 -2.73
N THR A 138 30.43 2.29 -3.71
CA THR A 138 30.90 1.32 -4.70
C THR A 138 32.07 1.85 -5.53
N LEU A 139 32.03 3.10 -5.95
CA LEU A 139 33.13 3.71 -6.70
C LEU A 139 34.43 3.82 -5.87
N LYS A 140 34.31 4.06 -4.56
CA LYS A 140 35.45 4.04 -3.64
C LYS A 140 36.01 2.63 -3.43
N GLU A 141 35.13 1.63 -3.29
CA GLU A 141 35.52 0.22 -3.15
C GLU A 141 36.26 -0.31 -4.38
N GLU A 142 35.87 0.16 -5.56
CA GLU A 142 36.51 -0.17 -6.85
C GLU A 142 37.70 0.75 -7.20
N ASN A 143 38.14 1.63 -6.28
CA ASN A 143 39.24 2.60 -6.47
C ASN A 143 39.07 3.55 -7.67
N PHE A 144 37.85 3.85 -8.08
CA PHE A 144 37.59 4.86 -9.12
C PHE A 144 37.60 6.30 -8.57
N VAL A 145 37.45 6.49 -7.25
CA VAL A 145 37.45 7.80 -6.54
C VAL A 145 38.09 7.69 -5.17
#